data_AF-A0A9P2XKS6-F1
#
_entry.id   AF-A0A9P2XKS6-F1
#
_cell.length_a   1.000
_cell.length_b   1.000
_cell.length_c   1.000
_cell.angle_alpha   90.00
_cell.angle_beta   90.00
_cell.angle_gamma   90.00
#
_symmetry.space_group_name_H-M   'P 1'
#
loop_
_entity.id
_entity.type
_entity.pdbx_description
1 polymer ?
#
loop_
_entity_poly.entity_id
_entity_poly.type
_entity_poly.pdbx_seq_one_letter_code
_entity_poly.pdbx_strand_id
1 'polypeptide(L)' 'MPAARKKELIVELLTLATQKKLILPVEGVFSFDEIKTAAQRATQGARQGKVLLKP' A
#
# COMPACT_ATOMS: atom_id res chain seq x y z
N MET A 1 -4.73 14.65 12.59
CA MET A 1 -3.60 15.35 11.91
C MET A 1 -4.15 16.55 11.16
N PRO A 2 -3.49 17.73 11.22
CA PRO A 2 -3.93 18.93 10.49
C PRO A 2 -3.93 18.70 8.97
N ALA A 3 -4.89 19.31 8.26
CA ALA A 3 -5.05 19.13 6.81
C ALA A 3 -3.81 19.60 6.01
N ALA A 4 -3.19 20.70 6.40
CA ALA A 4 -1.96 21.21 5.79
C ALA A 4 -0.82 20.18 5.88
N ARG A 5 -0.61 19.61 7.07
CA ARG A 5 0.41 18.57 7.30
C ARG A 5 0.13 17.30 6.48
N LYS A 6 -1.15 16.94 6.28
CA LYS A 6 -1.52 15.82 5.40
C LYS A 6 -1.08 16.04 3.97
N LYS A 7 -1.32 17.25 3.46
CA LYS A 7 -0.96 17.63 2.09
C LYS A 7 0.55 17.55 1.89
N GLU A 8 1.34 18.08 2.83
CA GLU A 8 2.81 18.00 2.80
C GLU A 8 3.30 16.55 2.70
N LEU A 9 2.81 15.68 3.58
CA LEU A 9 3.21 14.26 3.60
C LEU A 9 2.83 13.52 2.32
N ILE A 10 1.68 13.84 1.72
CA ILE A 10 1.28 13.25 0.43
C ILE A 10 2.22 13.71 -0.69
N VAL A 11 2.55 15.00 -0.74
CA VAL A 11 3.48 15.56 -1.74
C VAL A 11 4.87 14.92 -1.60
N GLU A 12 5.36 14.78 -0.37
CA GLU A 12 6.62 14.12 -0.09
C GLU A 12 6.61 12.65 -0.56
N LEU A 13 5.56 11.90 -0.20
CA LEU A 13 5.42 10.50 -0.60
C LEU A 13 5.42 10.33 -2.12
N LEU A 14 4.68 11.18 -2.84
CA LEU A 14 4.66 11.17 -4.31
C LEU A 14 6.01 11.55 -4.90
N THR A 15 6.70 12.55 -4.33
CA THR A 15 8.03 12.98 -4.78
C THR A 15 9.05 11.85 -4.63
N LEU A 16 9.02 11.12 -3.52
CA LEU A 16 9.92 9.98 -3.31
C LEU A 16 9.61 8.80 -4.24
N ALA A 17 8.32 8.56 -4.54
CA ALA A 17 7.90 7.54 -5.48
C ALA A 17 8.33 7.85 -6.93
N THR A 18 8.17 9.09 -7.40
CA THR A 18 8.62 9.51 -8.74
C THR A 18 10.13 9.46 -8.90
N GLN A 19 10.88 9.76 -7.83
CA GLN A 19 12.34 9.60 -7.78
C GLN A 19 12.80 8.14 -7.65
N LYS A 20 11.88 7.16 -7.59
CA LYS A 20 12.17 5.74 -7.33
C LYS A 20 12.94 5.48 -6.02
N LYS A 21 12.95 6.46 -5.10
CA LYS A 21 13.56 6.34 -3.77
C LYS A 21 12.64 5.64 -2.77
N LEU A 22 11.34 5.65 -3.03
CA LEU A 22 10.34 4.89 -2.31
C LEU A 22 9.71 3.87 -3.25
N ILE A 23 9.98 2.58 -3.00
CA ILE A 23 9.35 1.47 -3.70
C ILE A 23 8.29 0.87 -2.78
N LEU A 24 7.08 0.71 -3.30
CA LEU A 24 5.99 0.03 -2.61
C LEU A 24 5.85 -1.37 -3.21
N PRO A 25 6.57 -2.39 -2.69
CA PRO A 25 6.46 -3.75 -3.21
C PRO A 25 5.02 -4.22 -3.06
N VAL A 26 4.50 -4.84 -4.11
CA VAL A 26 3.18 -5.49 -4.11
C VAL A 26 3.41 -6.97 -3.94
N GLU A 27 2.84 -7.54 -2.88
CA GLU A 27 2.92 -8.97 -2.59
C GLU A 27 1.89 -9.76 -3.40
N GLY A 28 0.70 -9.18 -3.59
CA GLY A 28 -0.36 -9.81 -4.35
C GLY A 28 -1.50 -8.85 -4.66
N VAL A 29 -2.22 -9.18 -5.73
CA VAL A 29 -3.46 -8.52 -6.13
C VAL A 29 -4.53 -9.60 -6.16
N PHE A 30 -5.57 -9.42 -5.36
CA PHE A 30 -6.65 -10.38 -5.17
C PHE A 30 -7.96 -9.77 -5.64
N SER A 31 -8.86 -10.57 -6.19
CA SER A 31 -10.21 -10.11 -6.49
C SER A 31 -11.08 -10.08 -5.22
N PHE A 32 -12.27 -9.47 -5.30
CA PHE A 32 -13.16 -9.37 -4.13
C PHE A 32 -13.71 -10.71 -3.65
N ASP A 33 -13.86 -11.70 -4.53
CA ASP A 33 -14.19 -13.09 -4.17
C ASP A 33 -13.08 -13.75 -3.33
N GLU A 34 -11.85 -13.25 -3.40
CA GLU A 34 -10.70 -13.73 -2.63
C GLU A 34 -10.45 -12.94 -1.33
N ILE A 35 -11.42 -12.13 -0.87
CA ILE A 35 -11.21 -11.20 0.26
C ILE A 35 -10.71 -11.87 1.55
N LYS A 36 -11.14 -13.11 1.83
CA LYS A 36 -10.67 -13.88 2.99
C LYS A 36 -9.17 -14.20 2.87
N THR A 37 -8.74 -14.61 1.68
CA THR A 37 -7.34 -14.91 1.36
C THR A 37 -6.49 -13.65 1.44
N ALA A 38 -6.97 -12.54 0.87
CA ALA A 38 -6.30 -11.24 0.93
C ALA A 38 -6.12 -10.75 2.39
N ALA A 39 -7.16 -10.89 3.22
CA ALA A 39 -7.11 -10.51 4.63
C ALA A 39 -6.10 -11.35 5.42
N GLN A 40 -6.12 -12.68 5.22
CA GLN A 40 -5.15 -13.59 5.86
C GLN A 40 -3.71 -13.24 5.49
N ARG A 41 -3.45 -12.97 4.20
CA ARG A 41 -2.12 -12.52 3.73
C ARG A 41 -1.72 -11.17 4.33
N ALA A 42 -2.67 -10.23 4.45
CA ALA A 42 -2.39 -8.91 5.00
C ALA A 42 -2.01 -8.91 6.49
N THR A 43 -2.48 -9.89 7.26
CA THR A 43 -2.22 -10.00 8.71
C THR A 43 -1.03 -10.89 9.07
N GLN A 44 -0.42 -11.58 8.10
CA GLN A 44 0.78 -12.37 8.34
C GLN A 44 1.96 -11.44 8.67
N GLY A 45 2.61 -11.68 9.82
CA GLY A 45 3.69 -10.83 10.37
C GLY A 45 4.96 -10.73 9.51
N ALA A 46 5.04 -11.50 8.41
CA ALA A 46 6.16 -11.55 7.47
C ALA A 46 5.80 -11.08 6.04
N ARG A 47 4.73 -10.28 5.88
CA ARG A 47 4.34 -9.76 4.57
C ARG A 47 5.50 -9.02 3.90
N GLN A 48 5.74 -9.35 2.63
CA GLN A 48 6.83 -8.79 1.83
C GLN A 48 6.39 -7.52 1.08
N GLY A 49 5.09 -7.18 1.15
CA GLY A 49 4.57 -6.02 0.45
C GLY A 49 3.14 -5.65 0.78
N LYS A 50 2.57 -4.82 -0.09
CA LYS A 50 1.17 -4.43 -0.07
C LYS A 50 0.32 -5.53 -0.69
N VAL A 51 -0.80 -5.82 -0.07
CA VAL A 51 -1.87 -6.67 -0.62
C VAL A 51 -2.93 -5.73 -1.18
N LEU A 52 -3.24 -5.88 -2.46
CA LEU A 52 -4.20 -5.03 -3.16
C LEU A 52 -5.46 -5.83 -3.47
N LEU A 53 -6.60 -5.13 -3.47
CA LEU A 53 -7.85 -5.66 -3.97
C LEU A 53 -8.16 -5.06 -5.34
N LYS A 54 -8.62 -5.92 -6.25
CA LYS A 54 -9.14 -5.53 -7.55
C LYS A 54 -10.65 -5.76 -7.58
N PRO A 55 -11.44 -4.78 -8.06
CA PRO A 55 -12.87 -4.95 -8.24
C PRO A 55 -13.23 -6.05 -9.23
#